data_AF-A0A952FSR8-F1
#
_entry.id   AF-A0A952FSR8-F1
#
_cell.length_a   1.000
_cell.length_b   1.000
_cell.length_c   1.000
_cell.angle_alpha   90.00
_cell.angle_beta   90.00
_cell.angle_gamma   90.00
#
_symmetry.space_group_name_H-M   'P 1'
#
loop_
_entity.id
_entity.type
_entity.pdbx_description
1 polymer ?
#
loop_
_entity_poly.entity_id
_entity_poly.type
_entity_poly.pdbx_seq_one_letter_code
_entity_poly.pdbx_strand_id
1 'polypeptide(L)'
;IAVDKDGNRRRHWAYPSVWVTCAYSDYNFKFMPEVLREITRGYDIDAIFANRWQGHGVCYCESCRRNFRDASGHDLPLDADPENPAWLAWTAWRRTVLSRLVVEWDEAMKAIKPNTSFIPNMGSVSLMEFDLKLIERHCPFLVVDDQGRRGTEPVWMSGRNGKRMRATFRDRPAVLITSIGPEEKYRWKDAVTTGPEIRSWMLDGVVQGMLPWFTKFNGVVPDQRWVGPVVESFGLHAALEPVLSATRPAAEIAILDPATTLRHHGPETRREAEADDLGFYQALVEEKLPFEMLSDQAMTPERLDRFKVVILANATCLSDAQCAALEAYVARGGSVVAAHETSTRDENNRPRGTLALGGLLGVTVTAPSRGPVQNSYVALNGRHPIAEGYEGAARIIGGTHLIAIEAAADAEVPFLTVPDFPDLPMEEVYPREAPQGAAVVARQHPGGGRTVYIPWNIGGIFWEVLAADHQRLIANAVRWALGKRPDVEVTGRAVLDVALREAKDGLVVALQNLTNPMMMKGPTREIYPVGRQEVSVAIPAGRSFAEARLLVAGETAEARVEAGRVRVTVPGIDLVEAVHITWT
;
A
#
# COMPACT_ATOMS: atom_id res chain seq x y z
N ILE A 1 -16.39 15.22 27.05
CA ILE A 1 -17.21 14.09 26.55
C ILE A 1 -17.51 14.31 25.07
N ALA A 2 -17.52 13.27 24.25
CA ALA A 2 -17.90 13.34 22.84
C ALA A 2 -19.42 13.40 22.65
N VAL A 3 -19.87 14.10 21.61
CA VAL A 3 -21.29 14.35 21.30
C VAL A 3 -21.58 13.95 19.85
N ASP A 4 -22.68 13.25 19.59
CA ASP A 4 -23.15 12.87 18.24
C ASP A 4 -23.84 14.01 17.49
N LYS A 5 -24.20 13.77 16.23
CA LYS A 5 -24.77 14.78 15.35
C LYS A 5 -26.12 15.31 15.85
N ASP A 6 -26.83 14.50 16.63
CA ASP A 6 -28.13 14.81 17.21
C ASP A 6 -28.01 15.54 18.57
N GLY A 7 -26.79 15.81 19.02
CA GLY A 7 -26.52 16.54 20.27
C GLY A 7 -26.45 15.66 21.52
N ASN A 8 -26.53 14.34 21.38
CA ASN A 8 -26.47 13.43 22.52
C ASN A 8 -25.02 13.13 22.91
N ARG A 9 -24.77 13.00 24.22
CA ARG A 9 -23.48 12.51 24.73
C ARG A 9 -23.30 11.04 24.30
N ARG A 10 -22.13 10.69 23.79
CA ARG A 10 -21.87 9.34 23.27
C ARG A 10 -21.44 8.38 24.38
N ARG A 11 -22.26 7.35 24.64
CA ARG A 11 -21.85 6.19 25.45
C ARG A 11 -20.86 5.33 24.67
N HIS A 12 -19.92 4.70 25.37
CA HIS A 12 -18.99 3.77 24.72
C HIS A 12 -19.74 2.49 24.30
N TRP A 13 -19.70 2.14 23.01
CA TRP A 13 -20.52 1.07 22.44
C TRP A 13 -20.23 -0.32 23.00
N ALA A 14 -19.01 -0.57 23.48
CA ALA A 14 -18.61 -1.85 24.08
C ALA A 14 -18.51 -1.80 25.62
N TYR A 15 -18.64 -0.62 26.23
CA TYR A 15 -18.65 -0.47 27.69
C TYR A 15 -19.63 0.63 28.09
N PRO A 16 -20.94 0.37 28.04
CA PRO A 16 -21.97 1.41 28.05
C PRO A 16 -22.03 2.25 29.34
N SER A 17 -21.40 1.83 30.43
CA SER A 17 -21.34 2.61 31.67
C SER A 17 -20.42 3.84 31.57
N VAL A 18 -19.51 3.89 30.60
CA VAL A 18 -18.58 5.01 30.40
C VAL A 18 -18.93 5.86 29.18
N TRP A 19 -18.32 7.04 29.10
CA TRP A 19 -18.51 7.99 28.01
C TRP A 19 -17.34 7.94 27.04
N VAL A 20 -17.62 8.18 25.75
CA VAL A 20 -16.57 8.43 24.77
C VAL A 20 -15.97 9.81 25.01
N THR A 21 -14.64 9.90 24.97
CA THR A 21 -13.94 11.16 25.19
C THR A 21 -13.80 11.96 23.89
N CYS A 22 -13.91 13.29 23.99
CA CYS A 22 -13.68 14.17 22.84
C CYS A 22 -12.17 14.39 22.68
N ALA A 23 -11.62 13.97 21.53
CA ALA A 23 -10.19 14.06 21.26
C ALA A 23 -9.69 15.49 20.99
N TYR A 24 -10.61 16.43 20.71
CA TYR A 24 -10.29 17.79 20.25
C TYR A 24 -10.56 18.87 21.30
N SER A 25 -10.72 18.48 22.56
CA SER A 25 -11.12 19.37 23.67
C SER A 25 -10.04 19.44 24.76
N ASP A 26 -10.28 20.29 25.76
CA ASP A 26 -9.44 20.45 26.96
C ASP A 26 -9.09 19.13 27.67
N TYR A 27 -9.87 18.06 27.47
CA TYR A 27 -9.47 16.74 27.96
C TYR A 27 -8.06 16.34 27.45
N ASN A 28 -7.82 16.45 26.14
CA ASN A 28 -6.53 16.08 25.56
C ASN A 28 -5.49 17.21 25.64
N PHE A 29 -5.90 18.48 25.72
CA PHE A 29 -4.99 19.63 25.75
C PHE A 29 -4.66 20.14 27.16
N LYS A 30 -5.37 19.70 28.20
CA LYS A 30 -5.13 20.10 29.60
C LYS A 30 -4.99 18.90 30.54
N PHE A 31 -5.95 17.99 30.54
CA PHE A 31 -5.95 16.87 31.48
C PHE A 31 -4.91 15.78 31.11
N MET A 32 -4.89 15.32 29.85
CA MET A 32 -3.95 14.29 29.43
C MET A 32 -2.47 14.67 29.59
N PRO A 33 -2.03 15.92 29.33
CA PRO A 33 -0.66 16.34 29.65
C PRO A 33 -0.28 16.15 31.13
N GLU A 34 -1.20 16.38 32.07
CA GLU A 34 -0.93 16.11 33.49
C GLU A 34 -0.75 14.62 33.78
N VAL A 35 -1.58 13.77 33.17
CA VAL A 35 -1.44 12.30 33.27
C VAL A 35 -0.10 11.83 32.70
N LEU A 36 0.29 12.33 31.54
CA LEU A 36 1.58 12.00 30.92
C LEU A 36 2.75 12.46 31.79
N ARG A 37 2.66 13.65 32.37
CA ARG A 37 3.66 14.17 33.32
C ARG A 37 3.76 13.31 34.58
N GLU A 38 2.63 12.89 35.14
CA GLU A 38 2.59 12.00 36.31
C GLU A 38 3.29 10.66 36.02
N ILE A 39 2.93 9.99 34.91
CA ILE A 39 3.55 8.73 34.49
C ILE A 39 5.06 8.92 34.26
N THR A 40 5.46 10.00 33.58
CA THR A 40 6.87 10.26 33.25
C THR A 40 7.71 10.53 34.50
N ARG A 41 7.15 11.19 35.53
CA ARG A 41 7.81 11.39 36.84
C ARG A 41 7.89 10.10 37.64
N GLY A 42 6.80 9.32 37.64
CA GLY A 42 6.62 8.17 38.53
C GLY A 42 7.33 6.88 38.08
N TYR A 43 7.59 6.72 36.78
CA TYR A 43 8.12 5.47 36.21
C TYR A 43 9.36 5.71 35.37
N ASP A 44 10.27 4.73 35.36
CA ASP A 44 11.42 4.71 34.45
C ASP A 44 10.99 4.13 33.10
N ILE A 45 10.83 5.00 32.10
CA ILE A 45 10.28 4.68 30.79
C ILE A 45 11.03 5.48 29.72
N ASP A 46 11.11 4.92 28.51
CA ASP A 46 11.61 5.62 27.32
C ASP A 46 10.48 6.18 26.44
N ALA A 47 9.27 5.63 26.56
CA ALA A 47 8.15 6.07 25.75
C ALA A 47 6.78 5.79 26.40
N ILE A 48 5.78 6.56 25.99
CA ILE A 48 4.37 6.28 26.23
C ILE A 48 3.70 6.06 24.87
N PHE A 49 3.18 4.85 24.66
CA PHE A 49 2.33 4.53 23.52
C PHE A 49 0.86 4.70 23.90
N ALA A 50 0.06 5.36 23.04
CA ALA A 50 -1.38 5.48 23.25
C ALA A 50 -2.18 4.94 22.07
N ASN A 51 -3.11 4.04 22.37
CA ASN A 51 -4.11 3.56 21.42
C ASN A 51 -5.39 4.41 21.48
N ARG A 52 -6.07 4.61 20.33
CA ARG A 52 -7.33 5.35 20.17
C ARG A 52 -7.30 6.80 20.68
N TRP A 53 -6.12 7.41 20.72
CA TRP A 53 -5.89 8.79 21.15
C TRP A 53 -6.54 9.81 20.20
N GLN A 54 -6.70 9.45 18.92
CA GLN A 54 -7.22 10.30 17.84
C GLN A 54 -8.75 10.46 17.81
N GLY A 55 -9.46 9.83 18.75
CA GLY A 55 -10.92 9.91 18.87
C GLY A 55 -11.70 9.03 17.89
N HIS A 56 -13.01 9.27 17.79
CA HIS A 56 -13.97 8.45 17.05
C HIS A 56 -14.83 9.31 16.09
N GLY A 57 -14.16 9.92 15.10
CA GLY A 57 -14.78 10.74 14.05
C GLY A 57 -15.06 12.19 14.48
N VAL A 58 -16.00 12.83 13.77
CA VAL A 58 -16.49 14.18 14.08
C VAL A 58 -17.11 14.16 15.48
N CYS A 59 -16.87 15.18 16.31
CA CYS A 59 -17.52 15.34 17.60
C CYS A 59 -18.25 16.69 17.61
N TYR A 60 -19.53 16.71 18.00
CA TYR A 60 -20.40 17.89 17.90
C TYR A 60 -20.58 18.62 19.22
N CYS A 61 -19.64 18.47 20.16
CA CYS A 61 -19.66 19.23 21.40
C CYS A 61 -19.39 20.71 21.12
N GLU A 62 -19.78 21.59 22.05
CA GLU A 62 -19.63 23.03 21.89
C GLU A 62 -18.18 23.45 21.59
N SER A 63 -17.20 22.85 22.26
CA SER A 63 -15.78 23.12 22.02
C SER A 63 -15.39 22.81 20.57
N CYS A 64 -15.82 21.68 20.01
CA CYS A 64 -15.51 21.34 18.62
C CYS A 64 -16.24 22.24 17.64
N ARG A 65 -17.52 22.57 17.89
CA ARG A 65 -18.30 23.48 17.03
C ARG A 65 -17.61 24.84 16.93
N ARG A 66 -17.27 25.44 18.08
CA ARG A 66 -16.56 26.71 18.14
C ARG A 66 -15.18 26.63 17.50
N ASN A 67 -14.32 25.72 17.96
CA ASN A 67 -12.93 25.64 17.49
C ASN A 67 -12.82 25.33 15.99
N PHE A 68 -13.76 24.54 15.44
CA PHE A 68 -13.80 24.29 14.00
C PHE A 68 -14.31 25.51 13.24
N ARG A 69 -15.42 26.11 13.69
CA ARG A 69 -15.99 27.31 13.05
C ARG A 69 -14.99 28.46 13.01
N ASP A 70 -14.26 28.67 14.11
CA ASP A 70 -13.22 29.71 14.21
C ASP A 70 -12.05 29.45 13.24
N ALA A 71 -11.71 28.17 13.01
CA ALA A 71 -10.58 27.79 12.16
C ALA A 71 -10.92 27.71 10.66
N SER A 72 -12.14 27.32 10.32
CA SER A 72 -12.53 27.00 8.93
C SER A 72 -13.65 27.89 8.38
N GLY A 73 -14.41 28.58 9.23
CA GLY A 73 -15.63 29.29 8.85
C GLY A 73 -16.85 28.41 8.61
N HIS A 74 -16.70 27.08 8.61
CA HIS A 74 -17.77 26.12 8.36
C HIS A 74 -18.40 25.59 9.65
N ASP A 75 -19.67 25.19 9.58
CA ASP A 75 -20.27 24.29 10.57
C ASP A 75 -19.74 22.86 10.40
N LEU A 76 -19.69 22.09 11.49
CA LEU A 76 -19.20 20.71 11.45
C LEU A 76 -19.97 19.88 10.41
N PRO A 77 -19.27 19.10 9.57
CA PRO A 77 -19.91 18.27 8.53
C PRO A 77 -20.78 17.20 9.17
N LEU A 78 -21.91 16.88 8.53
CA LEU A 78 -22.87 15.87 8.99
C LEU A 78 -22.69 14.49 8.31
N ASP A 79 -21.91 14.46 7.24
CA ASP A 79 -21.54 13.29 6.44
C ASP A 79 -20.03 13.33 6.15
N ALA A 80 -19.53 12.24 5.56
CA ALA A 80 -18.13 12.07 5.18
C ALA A 80 -17.95 12.04 3.66
N ASP A 81 -18.76 12.83 2.95
CA ASP A 81 -18.74 12.94 1.49
C ASP A 81 -17.46 13.70 1.04
N PRO A 82 -16.59 13.08 0.21
CA PRO A 82 -15.40 13.73 -0.31
C PRO A 82 -15.67 14.98 -1.18
N GLU A 83 -16.91 15.20 -1.64
CA GLU A 83 -17.31 16.42 -2.36
C GLU A 83 -17.84 17.52 -1.42
N ASN A 84 -18.07 17.24 -0.14
CA ASN A 84 -18.57 18.21 0.84
C ASN A 84 -17.44 19.16 1.31
N PRO A 85 -17.51 20.48 1.07
CA PRO A 85 -16.47 21.42 1.49
C PRO A 85 -16.24 21.46 3.01
N ALA A 86 -17.29 21.28 3.81
CA ALA A 86 -17.16 21.23 5.27
C ALA A 86 -16.42 19.96 5.73
N TRP A 87 -16.59 18.84 5.02
CA TRP A 87 -15.85 17.61 5.27
C TRP A 87 -14.37 17.77 4.94
N LEU A 88 -14.04 18.30 3.75
CA LEU A 88 -12.66 18.60 3.35
C LEU A 88 -11.97 19.57 4.32
N ALA A 89 -12.68 20.61 4.77
CA ALA A 89 -12.18 21.52 5.79
C ALA A 89 -11.96 20.82 7.15
N TRP A 90 -12.86 19.90 7.52
CA TRP A 90 -12.76 19.14 8.77
C TRP A 90 -11.60 18.16 8.77
N THR A 91 -11.33 17.44 7.68
CA THR A 91 -10.18 16.51 7.59
C THR A 91 -8.86 17.27 7.70
N ALA A 92 -8.76 18.44 7.03
CA ALA A 92 -7.60 19.34 7.15
C ALA A 92 -7.42 19.87 8.58
N TRP A 93 -8.50 20.36 9.20
CA TRP A 93 -8.47 20.84 10.59
C TRP A 93 -8.08 19.73 11.58
N ARG A 94 -8.67 18.54 11.43
CA ARG A 94 -8.36 17.37 12.26
C ARG A 94 -6.89 17.00 12.17
N ARG A 95 -6.31 16.99 10.97
CA ARG A 95 -4.87 16.73 10.78
C ARG A 95 -4.02 17.71 11.59
N THR A 96 -4.34 19.00 11.53
CA THR A 96 -3.62 20.03 12.31
C THR A 96 -3.77 19.81 13.81
N VAL A 97 -4.98 19.56 14.31
CA VAL A 97 -5.24 19.35 15.75
C VAL A 97 -4.54 18.11 16.28
N LEU A 98 -4.59 16.99 15.55
CA LEU A 98 -3.95 15.74 15.98
C LEU A 98 -2.42 15.85 15.92
N SER A 99 -1.87 16.49 14.90
CA SER A 99 -0.42 16.72 14.83
C SER A 99 0.07 17.60 15.99
N ARG A 100 -0.69 18.64 16.35
CA ARG A 100 -0.40 19.47 17.53
C ARG A 100 -0.42 18.67 18.82
N LEU A 101 -1.41 17.78 18.98
CA LEU A 101 -1.54 16.93 20.16
C LEU A 101 -0.30 16.03 20.35
N VAL A 102 0.21 15.41 19.27
CA VAL A 102 1.45 14.61 19.33
C VAL A 102 2.61 15.44 19.87
N VAL A 103 2.79 16.66 19.35
CA VAL A 103 3.86 17.57 19.80
C VAL A 103 3.70 17.94 21.26
N GLU A 104 2.51 18.40 21.67
CA GLU A 104 2.29 18.85 23.05
C GLU A 104 2.48 17.73 24.07
N TRP A 105 2.07 16.50 23.74
CA TRP A 105 2.25 15.35 24.61
C TRP A 105 3.71 14.91 24.69
N ASP A 106 4.42 14.89 23.56
CA ASP A 106 5.86 14.60 23.50
C ASP A 106 6.69 15.63 24.28
N GLU A 107 6.42 16.93 24.10
CA GLU A 107 7.11 18.01 24.82
C GLU A 107 6.81 18.00 26.32
N ALA A 108 5.58 17.67 26.72
CA ALA A 108 5.23 17.56 28.14
C ALA A 108 6.03 16.46 28.85
N MET A 109 6.30 15.34 28.16
CA MET A 109 7.14 14.25 28.67
C MET A 109 8.62 14.66 28.68
N LYS A 110 9.13 15.21 27.57
CA LYS A 110 10.53 15.64 27.42
C LYS A 110 10.96 16.73 28.40
N ALA A 111 10.03 17.60 28.80
CA ALA A 111 10.26 18.60 29.85
C ALA A 111 10.61 17.99 31.22
N ILE A 112 10.24 16.72 31.46
CA ILE A 112 10.58 15.99 32.68
C ILE A 112 11.79 15.08 32.44
N LYS A 113 11.77 14.32 31.33
CA LYS A 113 12.83 13.37 30.96
C LYS A 113 13.17 13.53 29.47
N PRO A 114 14.31 14.16 29.13
CA PRO A 114 14.64 14.49 27.73
C PRO A 114 14.72 13.30 26.75
N ASN A 115 14.98 12.08 27.25
CA ASN A 115 15.03 10.85 26.44
C ASN A 115 13.65 10.25 26.14
N THR A 116 12.59 10.72 26.79
CA THR A 116 11.25 10.15 26.59
C THR A 116 10.60 10.61 25.30
N SER A 117 9.71 9.79 24.73
CA SER A 117 8.90 10.18 23.57
C SER A 117 7.44 9.74 23.68
N PHE A 118 6.53 10.54 23.14
CA PHE A 118 5.16 10.09 22.91
C PHE A 118 5.07 9.37 21.56
N ILE A 119 4.51 8.16 21.55
CA ILE A 119 4.36 7.34 20.35
C ILE A 119 2.87 7.18 20.02
N PRO A 120 2.38 7.90 19.00
CA PRO A 120 1.00 7.75 18.58
C PRO A 120 0.80 6.39 17.92
N ASN A 121 -0.27 5.69 18.30
CA ASN A 121 -0.74 4.58 17.49
C ASN A 121 -1.25 5.08 16.14
N MET A 122 -0.82 4.43 15.06
CA MET A 122 -1.18 4.80 13.69
C MET A 122 -1.76 3.57 12.98
N GLY A 123 -2.86 3.71 12.23
CA GLY A 123 -3.26 2.67 11.27
C GLY A 123 -2.35 2.64 10.04
N SER A 124 -2.45 1.59 9.23
CA SER A 124 -1.68 1.40 7.99
C SER A 124 -1.75 2.58 7.01
N VAL A 125 -2.87 3.29 6.98
CA VAL A 125 -3.11 4.49 6.16
C VAL A 125 -2.99 5.80 6.94
N SER A 126 -2.74 5.73 8.26
CA SER A 126 -2.94 6.87 9.17
C SER A 126 -1.89 7.97 9.05
N LEU A 127 -0.76 7.75 8.37
CA LEU A 127 0.22 8.81 8.15
C LEU A 127 -0.37 10.01 7.40
N MET A 128 -1.39 9.79 6.57
CA MET A 128 -2.12 10.85 5.89
C MET A 128 -2.91 11.76 6.85
N GLU A 129 -3.15 11.32 8.10
CA GLU A 129 -3.81 12.09 9.15
C GLU A 129 -2.87 13.05 9.89
N PHE A 130 -1.59 13.12 9.51
CA PHE A 130 -0.58 13.95 10.18
C PHE A 130 0.18 14.89 9.24
N ASP A 131 0.76 15.94 9.82
CA ASP A 131 1.86 16.66 9.19
C ASP A 131 3.13 15.81 9.30
N LEU A 132 3.65 15.38 8.15
CA LEU A 132 4.81 14.49 8.11
C LEU A 132 6.07 15.11 8.70
N LYS A 133 6.26 16.43 8.64
CA LYS A 133 7.44 17.09 9.24
C LYS A 133 7.40 17.00 10.77
N LEU A 134 6.20 17.04 11.35
CA LEU A 134 6.02 16.90 12.80
C LEU A 134 6.25 15.46 13.24
N ILE A 135 5.68 14.49 12.51
CA ILE A 135 5.98 13.06 12.75
C ILE A 135 7.47 12.79 12.59
N GLU A 136 8.12 13.43 11.62
CA GLU A 136 9.56 13.28 11.38
C GLU A 136 10.40 13.68 12.60
N ARG A 137 10.02 14.80 13.22
CA ARG A 137 10.76 15.39 14.33
C ARG A 137 10.50 14.72 15.67
N HIS A 138 9.27 14.27 15.91
CA HIS A 138 8.83 13.86 17.26
C HIS A 138 8.71 12.35 17.46
N CYS A 139 8.48 11.57 16.39
CA CYS A 139 8.29 10.13 16.51
C CYS A 139 9.59 9.38 16.15
N PRO A 140 10.34 8.82 17.11
CA PRO A 140 11.58 8.09 16.83
C PRO A 140 11.35 6.74 16.11
N PHE A 141 10.16 6.16 16.25
CA PHE A 141 9.72 4.98 15.51
C PHE A 141 8.21 5.08 15.23
N LEU A 142 7.73 4.26 14.30
CA LEU A 142 6.33 4.21 13.89
C LEU A 142 5.69 2.94 14.45
N VAL A 143 4.42 3.01 14.84
CA VAL A 143 3.65 1.84 15.28
C VAL A 143 2.38 1.74 14.44
N VAL A 144 2.26 0.61 13.72
CA VAL A 144 1.14 0.31 12.82
C VAL A 144 0.18 -0.66 13.51
N ASP A 145 -1.01 -0.18 13.82
CA ASP A 145 -2.16 -0.96 14.27
C ASP A 145 -2.94 -1.48 13.06
N ASP A 146 -2.38 -2.55 12.50
CA ASP A 146 -3.07 -3.42 11.55
C ASP A 146 -3.07 -4.85 12.09
N GLN A 147 -3.87 -5.00 13.15
CA GLN A 147 -3.85 -6.18 14.01
C GLN A 147 -4.69 -7.35 13.50
N GLY A 148 -5.59 -7.10 12.55
CA GLY A 148 -6.61 -8.05 12.13
C GLY A 148 -6.45 -8.45 10.68
N ARG A 149 -7.18 -9.51 10.30
CA ARG A 149 -7.36 -9.93 8.91
C ARG A 149 -8.87 -9.97 8.64
N ARG A 150 -9.49 -8.80 8.51
CA ARG A 150 -10.96 -8.67 8.49
C ARG A 150 -11.54 -8.96 7.12
N GLY A 151 -12.61 -9.76 7.08
CA GLY A 151 -13.30 -10.04 5.83
C GLY A 151 -12.35 -10.73 4.85
N THR A 152 -12.07 -10.09 3.72
CA THR A 152 -11.18 -10.58 2.64
C THR A 152 -9.79 -9.95 2.66
N GLU A 153 -9.33 -9.50 3.82
CA GLU A 153 -7.98 -8.94 3.97
C GLU A 153 -6.93 -10.04 3.80
N PRO A 154 -6.04 -9.93 2.79
CA PRO A 154 -5.04 -10.95 2.50
C PRO A 154 -3.80 -10.76 3.37
N VAL A 155 -3.00 -11.83 3.51
CA VAL A 155 -1.81 -11.83 4.38
C VAL A 155 -0.77 -10.78 3.96
N TRP A 156 -0.59 -10.57 2.65
CA TRP A 156 0.39 -9.61 2.10
C TRP A 156 0.14 -8.16 2.51
N MET A 157 -1.00 -7.85 3.12
CA MET A 157 -1.29 -6.52 3.67
C MET A 157 -0.26 -6.11 4.72
N SER A 158 0.26 -7.07 5.49
CA SER A 158 1.30 -6.80 6.49
C SER A 158 2.61 -6.31 5.85
N GLY A 159 3.00 -6.90 4.72
CA GLY A 159 4.14 -6.51 3.91
C GLY A 159 3.91 -5.17 3.21
N ARG A 160 2.69 -4.94 2.70
CA ARG A 160 2.27 -3.62 2.19
C ARG A 160 2.44 -2.53 3.25
N ASN A 161 2.09 -2.79 4.51
CA ASN A 161 2.27 -1.81 5.59
C ASN A 161 3.75 -1.44 5.78
N GLY A 162 4.65 -2.42 5.72
CA GLY A 162 6.10 -2.17 5.74
C GLY A 162 6.58 -1.31 4.58
N LYS A 163 6.16 -1.64 3.36
CA LYS A 163 6.47 -0.85 2.15
C LYS A 163 5.93 0.58 2.27
N ARG A 164 4.68 0.75 2.72
CA ARG A 164 4.03 2.07 2.89
C ARG A 164 4.71 2.94 3.94
N MET A 165 5.00 2.41 5.14
CA MET A 165 5.69 3.19 6.17
C MET A 165 7.07 3.66 5.70
N ARG A 166 7.82 2.76 5.04
CA ARG A 166 9.13 3.05 4.49
C ARG A 166 9.10 4.02 3.31
N ALA A 167 8.03 4.02 2.52
CA ALA A 167 7.81 4.95 1.43
C ALA A 167 7.79 6.41 1.91
N THR A 168 7.27 6.64 3.12
CA THR A 168 7.26 7.95 3.77
C THR A 168 8.54 8.18 4.58
N PHE A 169 8.82 7.30 5.54
CA PHE A 169 9.96 7.38 6.47
C PHE A 169 10.91 6.20 6.30
N ARG A 170 11.95 6.39 5.49
CA ARG A 170 12.86 5.30 5.10
C ARG A 170 13.77 4.82 6.22
N ASP A 171 14.27 5.76 7.01
CA ASP A 171 15.33 5.50 8.00
C ASP A 171 14.76 5.27 9.41
N ARG A 172 13.45 5.08 9.50
CA ARG A 172 12.74 4.98 10.77
C ARG A 172 12.21 3.57 10.98
N PRO A 173 12.47 2.93 12.14
CA PRO A 173 11.87 1.65 12.46
C PRO A 173 10.34 1.75 12.47
N ALA A 174 9.68 0.75 11.91
CA ALA A 174 8.23 0.63 11.91
C ALA A 174 7.84 -0.70 12.54
N VAL A 175 6.91 -0.65 13.48
CA VAL A 175 6.45 -1.79 14.26
C VAL A 175 5.08 -2.24 13.76
N LEU A 176 4.89 -3.54 13.57
CA LEU A 176 3.62 -4.14 13.20
C LEU A 176 2.95 -4.74 14.44
N ILE A 177 1.86 -4.14 14.91
CA ILE A 177 1.06 -4.76 15.97
C ILE A 177 0.22 -5.88 15.37
N THR A 178 0.41 -7.10 15.86
CA THR A 178 -0.28 -8.31 15.43
C THR A 178 -1.17 -8.82 16.55
N SER A 179 -2.49 -8.91 16.32
CA SER A 179 -3.36 -9.63 17.27
C SER A 179 -3.17 -11.13 17.11
N ILE A 180 -3.00 -11.82 18.24
CA ILE A 180 -3.00 -13.29 18.27
C ILE A 180 -4.41 -13.88 18.23
N GLY A 181 -5.45 -13.07 18.43
CA GLY A 181 -6.85 -13.46 18.40
C GLY A 181 -7.55 -12.97 17.13
N PRO A 182 -8.71 -13.54 16.79
CA PRO A 182 -9.49 -13.14 15.62
C PRO A 182 -10.08 -11.73 15.81
N GLU A 183 -9.55 -10.77 15.05
CA GLU A 183 -10.03 -9.38 15.01
C GLU A 183 -11.14 -9.17 13.99
N GLU A 184 -12.16 -10.04 14.00
CA GLU A 184 -13.29 -10.02 13.07
C GLU A 184 -14.48 -9.17 13.55
N LYS A 185 -15.53 -9.05 12.70
CA LYS A 185 -16.78 -8.30 13.02
C LYS A 185 -17.32 -8.56 14.43
N TYR A 186 -17.27 -9.80 14.91
CA TYR A 186 -17.80 -10.21 16.22
C TYR A 186 -16.80 -10.11 17.38
N ARG A 187 -15.51 -9.88 17.10
CA ARG A 187 -14.46 -9.55 18.07
C ARG A 187 -14.35 -10.51 19.27
N TRP A 188 -13.99 -11.78 19.03
CA TRP A 188 -13.65 -12.74 20.11
C TRP A 188 -12.29 -12.43 20.73
N LYS A 189 -12.21 -11.37 21.53
CA LYS A 189 -10.97 -10.81 22.10
C LYS A 189 -10.15 -11.79 22.94
N ASP A 190 -10.82 -12.73 23.60
CA ASP A 190 -10.13 -13.76 24.38
C ASP A 190 -9.80 -15.03 23.59
N ALA A 191 -10.26 -15.17 22.34
CA ALA A 191 -9.87 -16.31 21.51
C ALA A 191 -8.43 -16.15 21.00
N VAL A 192 -7.90 -17.23 20.43
CA VAL A 192 -6.63 -17.26 19.70
C VAL A 192 -6.92 -17.76 18.29
N THR A 193 -6.19 -17.25 17.30
CA THR A 193 -6.22 -17.78 15.94
C THR A 193 -5.17 -18.89 15.76
N THR A 194 -5.08 -19.43 14.55
CA THR A 194 -4.19 -20.55 14.20
C THR A 194 -2.74 -20.10 14.10
N GLY A 195 -1.81 -21.01 14.46
CA GLY A 195 -0.37 -20.74 14.34
C GLY A 195 0.10 -20.37 12.93
N PRO A 196 -0.36 -21.05 11.86
CA PRO A 196 -0.10 -20.64 10.48
C PRO A 196 -0.46 -19.19 10.16
N GLU A 197 -1.64 -18.71 10.57
CA GLU A 197 -2.04 -17.30 10.33
C GLU A 197 -1.12 -16.31 11.05
N ILE A 198 -0.84 -16.57 12.34
CA ILE A 198 0.03 -15.71 13.15
C ILE A 198 1.42 -15.59 12.49
N ARG A 199 2.01 -16.73 12.12
CA ARG A 199 3.36 -16.77 11.56
C ARG A 199 3.43 -16.09 10.19
N SER A 200 2.48 -16.37 9.30
CA SER A 200 2.47 -15.75 7.96
C SER A 200 2.33 -14.23 8.03
N TRP A 201 1.45 -13.70 8.87
CA TRP A 201 1.27 -12.25 9.03
C TRP A 201 2.51 -11.56 9.63
N MET A 202 3.12 -12.16 10.65
CA MET A 202 4.32 -11.57 11.26
C MET A 202 5.51 -11.59 10.30
N LEU A 203 5.73 -12.72 9.61
CA LEU A 203 6.91 -12.91 8.78
C LEU A 203 6.86 -12.11 7.47
N ASP A 204 5.68 -11.98 6.87
CA ASP A 204 5.46 -11.12 5.70
C ASP A 204 5.81 -9.65 6.03
N GLY A 205 5.35 -9.14 7.18
CA GLY A 205 5.78 -7.85 7.71
C GLY A 205 7.29 -7.76 7.94
N VAL A 206 7.91 -8.77 8.56
CA VAL A 206 9.34 -8.81 8.88
C VAL A 206 10.23 -8.72 7.64
N VAL A 207 9.98 -9.54 6.61
CA VAL A 207 10.81 -9.51 5.40
C VAL A 207 10.65 -8.21 4.63
N GLN A 208 9.49 -7.58 4.76
CA GLN A 208 9.23 -6.23 4.27
C GLN A 208 9.63 -5.13 5.26
N GLY A 209 10.44 -5.42 6.28
CA GLY A 209 11.13 -4.44 7.12
C GLY A 209 10.35 -3.93 8.35
N MET A 210 9.26 -4.59 8.74
CA MET A 210 8.55 -4.29 9.99
C MET A 210 9.15 -5.06 11.16
N LEU A 211 9.18 -4.43 12.34
CA LEU A 211 9.50 -5.09 13.59
C LEU A 211 8.23 -5.74 14.19
N PRO A 212 8.29 -7.02 14.59
CA PRO A 212 7.09 -7.71 15.06
C PRO A 212 6.71 -7.28 16.49
N TRP A 213 5.43 -7.01 16.72
CA TRP A 213 4.82 -6.84 18.05
C TRP A 213 3.57 -7.75 18.10
N PHE A 214 3.41 -8.56 19.14
CA PHE A 214 2.18 -9.36 19.34
C PHE A 214 1.28 -8.76 20.44
N THR A 215 -0.04 -8.91 20.30
CA THR A 215 -1.04 -8.44 21.29
C THR A 215 -2.03 -9.55 21.64
N LYS A 216 -2.16 -9.84 22.95
CA LYS A 216 -3.21 -10.67 23.53
C LYS A 216 -4.18 -9.78 24.33
N PHE A 217 -5.44 -9.75 23.90
CA PHE A 217 -6.51 -9.01 24.58
C PHE A 217 -7.11 -9.76 25.78
N ASN A 218 -6.27 -10.18 26.72
CA ASN A 218 -6.68 -10.66 28.03
C ASN A 218 -5.51 -10.57 29.02
N GLY A 219 -5.77 -10.13 30.25
CA GLY A 219 -4.78 -10.11 31.34
C GLY A 219 -4.50 -11.50 31.92
N VAL A 220 -5.28 -12.51 31.56
CA VAL A 220 -5.03 -13.93 31.81
C VAL A 220 -4.89 -14.68 30.49
N VAL A 221 -4.13 -15.78 30.46
CA VAL A 221 -3.86 -16.55 29.24
C VAL A 221 -4.42 -17.98 29.38
N PRO A 222 -5.74 -18.17 29.16
CA PRO A 222 -6.37 -19.48 29.29
C PRO A 222 -6.06 -20.43 28.13
N ASP A 223 -5.68 -19.90 26.97
CA ASP A 223 -5.27 -20.65 25.79
C ASP A 223 -3.84 -20.26 25.40
N GLN A 224 -2.93 -21.22 25.40
CA GLN A 224 -1.50 -21.01 25.13
C GLN A 224 -1.07 -21.46 23.72
N ARG A 225 -1.98 -21.93 22.86
CA ARG A 225 -1.62 -22.46 21.53
C ARG A 225 -0.95 -21.44 20.60
N TRP A 226 -1.06 -20.16 20.90
CA TRP A 226 -0.41 -19.06 20.19
C TRP A 226 1.07 -18.85 20.58
N VAL A 227 1.50 -19.32 21.75
CA VAL A 227 2.83 -19.02 22.31
C VAL A 227 3.93 -19.61 21.44
N GLY A 228 3.83 -20.91 21.10
CA GLY A 228 4.78 -21.59 20.22
C GLY A 228 4.95 -20.88 18.87
N PRO A 229 3.86 -20.64 18.12
CA PRO A 229 3.91 -19.88 16.86
C PRO A 229 4.56 -18.50 16.96
N VAL A 230 4.30 -17.74 18.04
CA VAL A 230 4.95 -16.44 18.26
C VAL A 230 6.45 -16.61 18.52
N VAL A 231 6.84 -17.56 19.37
CA VAL A 231 8.26 -17.86 19.64
C VAL A 231 9.00 -18.24 18.36
N GLU A 232 8.39 -19.08 17.51
CA GLU A 232 8.93 -19.45 16.20
C GLU A 232 9.12 -18.24 15.29
N SER A 233 8.12 -17.35 15.19
CA SER A 233 8.23 -16.12 14.39
C SER A 233 9.34 -15.19 14.87
N PHE A 234 9.46 -14.98 16.18
CA PHE A 234 10.54 -14.16 16.74
C PHE A 234 11.91 -14.83 16.58
N GLY A 235 12.00 -16.15 16.69
CA GLY A 235 13.23 -16.91 16.44
C GLY A 235 13.68 -16.77 14.99
N LEU A 236 12.76 -16.85 14.03
CA LEU A 236 13.08 -16.66 12.63
C LEU A 236 13.45 -15.21 12.31
N HIS A 237 12.76 -14.24 12.91
CA HIS A 237 13.16 -12.83 12.82
C HIS A 237 14.60 -12.63 13.31
N ALA A 238 14.96 -13.17 14.49
CA ALA A 238 16.30 -13.08 15.04
C ALA A 238 17.37 -13.75 14.15
N ALA A 239 17.03 -14.85 13.46
CA ALA A 239 17.93 -15.51 12.51
C ALA A 239 18.20 -14.67 11.25
N LEU A 240 17.18 -13.94 10.78
CA LEU A 240 17.26 -13.11 9.57
C LEU A 240 17.81 -11.70 9.84
N GLU A 241 17.60 -11.16 11.04
CA GLU A 241 17.91 -9.77 11.41
C GLU A 241 19.37 -9.36 11.13
N PRO A 242 20.41 -10.17 11.42
CA PRO A 242 21.81 -9.77 11.17
C PRO A 242 22.10 -9.43 9.70
N VAL A 243 21.38 -10.09 8.77
CA VAL A 243 21.50 -9.81 7.34
C VAL A 243 20.52 -8.71 6.92
N LEU A 244 19.24 -8.79 7.31
CA LEU A 244 18.22 -7.86 6.86
C LEU A 244 18.46 -6.42 7.35
N SER A 245 18.98 -6.24 8.58
CA SER A 245 19.27 -4.91 9.15
C SER A 245 20.43 -4.21 8.46
N ALA A 246 21.34 -4.95 7.81
CA ALA A 246 22.47 -4.41 7.06
C ALA A 246 22.13 -4.09 5.59
N THR A 247 20.87 -4.24 5.18
CA THR A 247 20.44 -4.09 3.78
C THR A 247 19.41 -3.00 3.60
N ARG A 248 19.30 -2.48 2.37
CA ARG A 248 18.31 -1.46 1.99
C ARG A 248 17.44 -1.98 0.84
N PRO A 249 16.15 -1.63 0.75
CA PRO A 249 15.33 -2.09 -0.37
C PRO A 249 15.84 -1.54 -1.71
N ALA A 250 15.77 -2.39 -2.73
CA ALA A 250 16.43 -2.20 -4.02
C ALA A 250 15.53 -2.55 -5.23
N ALA A 251 14.20 -2.64 -5.03
CA ALA A 251 13.27 -2.88 -6.12
C ALA A 251 13.29 -1.73 -7.14
N GLU A 252 13.16 -2.08 -8.43
CA GLU A 252 13.14 -1.11 -9.54
C GLU A 252 11.74 -0.54 -9.83
N ILE A 253 10.71 -1.16 -9.24
CA ILE A 253 9.31 -0.82 -9.43
C ILE A 253 8.78 -0.23 -8.13
N ALA A 254 8.00 0.84 -8.22
CA ALA A 254 7.23 1.38 -7.10
C ALA A 254 5.76 1.57 -7.46
N ILE A 255 4.86 1.30 -6.52
CA ILE A 255 3.48 1.81 -6.54
C ILE A 255 3.44 3.11 -5.74
N LEU A 256 2.86 4.17 -6.31
CA LEU A 256 2.62 5.39 -5.57
C LEU A 256 1.55 5.14 -4.51
N ASP A 257 1.85 5.45 -3.25
CA ASP A 257 0.87 5.53 -2.17
C ASP A 257 0.05 6.82 -2.33
N PRO A 258 -1.25 6.76 -2.67
CA PRO A 258 -2.03 7.95 -2.99
C PRO A 258 -2.64 8.55 -1.72
N ALA A 259 -1.81 8.81 -0.70
CA ALA A 259 -2.26 9.31 0.60
C ALA A 259 -3.02 10.65 0.49
N THR A 260 -2.69 11.47 -0.51
CA THR A 260 -3.43 12.71 -0.81
C THR A 260 -4.84 12.44 -1.32
N THR A 261 -5.06 11.39 -2.12
CA THR A 261 -6.42 10.96 -2.51
C THR A 261 -7.14 10.41 -1.28
N LEU A 262 -6.56 9.41 -0.60
CA LEU A 262 -7.21 8.66 0.46
C LEU A 262 -7.64 9.49 1.68
N ARG A 263 -6.92 10.59 1.98
CA ARG A 263 -7.24 11.47 3.13
C ARG A 263 -8.56 12.23 2.95
N HIS A 264 -9.03 12.41 1.71
CA HIS A 264 -10.28 13.12 1.42
C HIS A 264 -11.49 12.20 1.57
N HIS A 265 -11.31 10.88 1.53
CA HIS A 265 -12.37 9.91 1.70
C HIS A 265 -12.67 9.61 3.18
N GLY A 266 -13.97 9.46 3.46
CA GLY A 266 -14.47 8.92 4.73
C GLY A 266 -14.11 7.44 4.93
N PRO A 267 -14.30 6.89 6.14
CA PRO A 267 -13.94 5.49 6.43
C PRO A 267 -14.59 4.45 5.50
N GLU A 268 -15.82 4.70 5.04
CA GLU A 268 -16.55 3.78 4.17
C GLU A 268 -16.03 3.85 2.72
N THR A 269 -15.97 5.06 2.15
CA THR A 269 -15.55 5.28 0.74
C THR A 269 -14.05 5.14 0.52
N ARG A 270 -13.22 5.21 1.58
CA ARG A 270 -11.77 5.03 1.46
C ARG A 270 -11.39 3.64 0.99
N ARG A 271 -12.11 2.61 1.42
CA ARG A 271 -11.82 1.23 1.02
C ARG A 271 -12.03 1.04 -0.49
N GLU A 272 -13.03 1.69 -1.04
CA GLU A 272 -13.30 1.73 -2.49
C GLU A 272 -12.20 2.51 -3.21
N ALA A 273 -11.77 3.66 -2.67
CA ALA A 273 -10.68 4.45 -3.24
C ALA A 273 -9.31 3.73 -3.24
N GLU A 274 -9.10 2.74 -2.35
CA GLU A 274 -7.89 1.91 -2.34
C GLU A 274 -7.96 0.70 -3.30
N ALA A 275 -9.13 0.39 -3.87
CA ALA A 275 -9.32 -0.85 -4.63
C ALA A 275 -8.35 -0.97 -5.81
N ASP A 276 -8.11 0.12 -6.54
CA ASP A 276 -7.14 0.15 -7.63
C ASP A 276 -5.71 -0.16 -7.17
N ASP A 277 -5.26 0.44 -6.07
CA ASP A 277 -3.93 0.17 -5.51
C ASP A 277 -3.80 -1.29 -5.07
N LEU A 278 -4.85 -1.86 -4.48
CA LEU A 278 -4.86 -3.25 -4.02
C LEU A 278 -4.81 -4.22 -5.21
N GLY A 279 -5.51 -3.93 -6.30
CA GLY A 279 -5.43 -4.72 -7.52
C GLY A 279 -4.05 -4.70 -8.17
N PHE A 280 -3.45 -3.52 -8.33
CA PHE A 280 -2.07 -3.43 -8.83
C PHE A 280 -1.08 -4.14 -7.89
N TYR A 281 -1.21 -3.97 -6.57
CA TYR A 281 -0.37 -4.67 -5.59
C TYR A 281 -0.47 -6.19 -5.75
N GLN A 282 -1.70 -6.72 -5.80
CA GLN A 282 -1.94 -8.15 -5.97
C GLN A 282 -1.37 -8.67 -7.30
N ALA A 283 -1.56 -7.94 -8.39
CA ALA A 283 -1.05 -8.36 -9.70
C ALA A 283 0.48 -8.49 -9.68
N LEU A 284 1.19 -7.56 -9.03
CA LEU A 284 2.65 -7.66 -8.89
C LEU A 284 3.10 -8.82 -8.00
N VAL A 285 2.36 -9.10 -6.92
CA VAL A 285 2.62 -10.26 -6.03
C VAL A 285 2.44 -11.58 -6.78
N GLU A 286 1.33 -11.74 -7.51
CA GLU A 286 1.06 -12.97 -8.27
C GLU A 286 2.06 -13.18 -9.41
N GLU A 287 2.57 -12.09 -9.99
CA GLU A 287 3.61 -12.09 -11.02
C GLU A 287 5.04 -12.14 -10.46
N LYS A 288 5.19 -12.17 -9.13
CA LYS A 288 6.47 -12.19 -8.42
C LYS A 288 7.44 -11.08 -8.84
N LEU A 289 6.88 -9.92 -9.20
CA LEU A 289 7.68 -8.73 -9.50
C LEU A 289 8.09 -8.10 -8.16
N PRO A 290 9.38 -7.88 -7.86
CA PRO A 290 9.77 -7.16 -6.66
C PRO A 290 9.42 -5.68 -6.80
N PHE A 291 8.72 -5.12 -5.82
CA PHE A 291 8.32 -3.71 -5.84
C PHE A 291 8.29 -3.09 -4.44
N GLU A 292 8.41 -1.78 -4.41
CA GLU A 292 8.30 -0.93 -3.23
C GLU A 292 7.08 0.01 -3.35
N MET A 293 6.89 0.85 -2.33
CA MET A 293 5.96 1.97 -2.42
C MET A 293 6.72 3.31 -2.42
N LEU A 294 6.13 4.31 -3.06
CA LEU A 294 6.59 5.70 -3.06
C LEU A 294 5.47 6.57 -2.46
N SER A 295 5.75 7.39 -1.44
CA SER A 295 4.73 8.27 -0.86
C SER A 295 4.56 9.53 -1.69
N ASP A 296 3.33 9.84 -2.10
CA ASP A 296 3.02 11.09 -2.81
C ASP A 296 3.33 12.34 -1.96
N GLN A 297 3.09 12.28 -0.64
CA GLN A 297 3.38 13.33 0.32
C GLN A 297 4.89 13.56 0.57
N ALA A 298 5.74 12.63 0.11
CA ALA A 298 7.19 12.72 0.21
C ALA A 298 7.87 12.56 -1.17
N MET A 299 7.18 12.95 -2.25
CA MET A 299 7.70 12.84 -3.61
C MET A 299 8.78 13.91 -3.87
N THR A 300 9.99 13.45 -4.21
CA THR A 300 11.15 14.29 -4.57
C THR A 300 11.86 13.67 -5.76
N PRO A 301 12.62 14.44 -6.57
CA PRO A 301 13.40 13.91 -7.67
C PRO A 301 14.30 12.73 -7.25
N GLU A 302 14.99 12.86 -6.11
CA GLU A 302 15.92 11.85 -5.60
C GLU A 302 15.20 10.56 -5.20
N ARG A 303 13.94 10.66 -4.73
CA ARG A 303 13.12 9.49 -4.39
C ARG A 303 12.52 8.83 -5.62
N LEU A 304 12.16 9.61 -6.65
CA LEU A 304 11.71 9.10 -7.95
C LEU A 304 12.84 8.36 -8.68
N ASP A 305 14.05 8.93 -8.70
CA ASP A 305 15.21 8.40 -9.43
C ASP A 305 15.73 7.05 -8.89
N ARG A 306 15.23 6.60 -7.73
CA ARG A 306 15.48 5.25 -7.19
C ARG A 306 14.78 4.16 -7.99
N PHE A 307 13.74 4.50 -8.73
CA PHE A 307 12.90 3.56 -9.44
C PHE A 307 13.07 3.73 -10.95
N LYS A 308 12.86 2.63 -11.69
CA LYS A 308 12.71 2.65 -13.14
C LYS A 308 11.25 2.80 -13.54
N VAL A 309 10.32 2.25 -12.75
CA VAL A 309 8.88 2.37 -13.00
C VAL A 309 8.17 2.88 -11.75
N VAL A 310 7.35 3.92 -11.90
CA VAL A 310 6.39 4.39 -10.89
C VAL A 310 4.97 4.12 -11.39
N ILE A 311 4.19 3.40 -10.60
CA ILE A 311 2.81 3.02 -10.91
C ILE A 311 1.86 3.98 -10.19
N LEU A 312 0.96 4.60 -10.94
CA LEU A 312 -0.11 5.46 -10.48
C LEU A 312 -1.43 4.71 -10.72
N ALA A 313 -1.83 3.84 -9.77
CA ALA A 313 -2.95 2.92 -9.97
C ALA A 313 -4.29 3.67 -10.13
N ASN A 314 -4.54 4.67 -9.28
CA ASN A 314 -5.64 5.61 -9.42
C ASN A 314 -5.39 6.86 -8.55
N ALA A 315 -4.22 7.49 -8.72
CA ALA A 315 -3.81 8.64 -7.91
C ALA A 315 -4.57 9.91 -8.37
N THR A 316 -5.83 10.03 -7.97
CA THR A 316 -6.74 11.08 -8.46
C THR A 316 -6.28 12.49 -8.13
N CYS A 317 -5.71 12.69 -6.94
CA CYS A 317 -5.30 13.99 -6.42
C CYS A 317 -3.78 14.16 -6.54
N LEU A 318 -3.33 14.97 -7.49
CA LEU A 318 -1.92 15.36 -7.64
C LEU A 318 -1.80 16.88 -7.81
N SER A 319 -0.86 17.47 -7.08
CA SER A 319 -0.50 18.88 -7.24
C SER A 319 0.25 19.13 -8.54
N ASP A 320 0.21 20.37 -9.03
CA ASP A 320 0.97 20.77 -10.23
C ASP A 320 2.47 20.50 -10.08
N ALA A 321 3.01 20.67 -8.87
CA ALA A 321 4.41 20.38 -8.58
C ALA A 321 4.75 18.88 -8.66
N GLN A 322 3.84 18.01 -8.21
CA GLN A 322 4.00 16.56 -8.35
C GLN A 322 3.89 16.13 -9.81
N CYS A 323 2.96 16.71 -10.57
CA CYS A 323 2.84 16.46 -12.01
C CYS A 323 4.13 16.85 -12.75
N ALA A 324 4.66 18.05 -12.50
CA ALA A 324 5.92 18.50 -13.08
C ALA A 324 7.12 17.62 -12.67
N ALA A 325 7.14 17.12 -11.43
CA ALA A 325 8.19 16.21 -10.96
C ALA A 325 8.16 14.87 -11.70
N LEU A 326 6.96 14.32 -11.97
CA LEU A 326 6.78 13.09 -12.74
C LEU A 326 7.19 13.28 -14.22
N GLU A 327 6.82 14.40 -14.83
CA GLU A 327 7.26 14.76 -16.19
C GLU A 327 8.79 14.84 -16.28
N ALA A 328 9.43 15.53 -15.33
CA ALA A 328 10.87 15.65 -15.28
C ALA A 328 11.56 14.29 -15.04
N TYR A 329 10.97 13.43 -14.21
CA TYR A 329 11.44 12.07 -13.98
C TYR A 329 11.41 11.22 -15.25
N VAL A 330 10.31 11.28 -16.01
CA VAL A 330 10.23 10.57 -17.30
C VAL A 330 11.21 11.12 -18.34
N ALA A 331 11.39 12.44 -18.39
CA ALA A 331 12.37 13.09 -19.26
C ALA A 331 13.82 12.62 -18.99
N ARG A 332 14.14 12.22 -17.76
CA ARG A 332 15.45 11.64 -17.38
C ARG A 332 15.55 10.12 -17.57
N GLY A 333 14.54 9.49 -18.16
CA GLY A 333 14.53 8.05 -18.44
C GLY A 333 13.75 7.20 -17.44
N GLY A 334 13.05 7.82 -16.50
CA GLY A 334 12.06 7.14 -15.66
C GLY A 334 10.82 6.72 -16.46
N SER A 335 10.07 5.75 -15.95
CA SER A 335 8.84 5.28 -16.59
C SER A 335 7.65 5.36 -15.65
N VAL A 336 6.46 5.58 -16.22
CA VAL A 336 5.19 5.67 -15.48
C VAL A 336 4.15 4.72 -16.07
N VAL A 337 3.48 3.94 -15.21
CA VAL A 337 2.25 3.22 -15.58
C VAL A 337 1.11 3.87 -14.81
N ALA A 338 0.18 4.50 -15.50
CA ALA A 338 -0.96 5.18 -14.89
C ALA A 338 -2.27 4.52 -15.29
N ALA A 339 -3.27 4.54 -14.41
CA ALA A 339 -4.60 4.06 -14.74
C ALA A 339 -5.70 4.97 -14.21
N HIS A 340 -6.88 4.78 -14.79
CA HIS A 340 -8.16 5.38 -14.42
C HIS A 340 -8.06 6.91 -14.21
N GLU A 341 -8.56 7.43 -13.09
CA GLU A 341 -8.72 8.86 -12.84
C GLU A 341 -7.44 9.55 -12.33
N THR A 342 -6.26 8.96 -12.57
CA THR A 342 -4.98 9.54 -12.16
C THR A 342 -4.82 10.97 -12.66
N SER A 343 -4.51 11.91 -11.75
CA SER A 343 -4.31 13.34 -12.03
C SER A 343 -5.53 14.12 -12.53
N THR A 344 -6.75 13.62 -12.31
CA THR A 344 -7.99 14.35 -12.61
C THR A 344 -8.33 15.44 -11.60
N ARG A 345 -7.64 15.50 -10.45
CA ARG A 345 -7.89 16.48 -9.38
C ARG A 345 -6.59 17.10 -8.86
N ASP A 346 -6.71 18.29 -8.26
CA ASP A 346 -5.61 18.92 -7.51
C ASP A 346 -5.43 18.28 -6.11
N GLU A 347 -4.43 18.71 -5.34
CA GLU A 347 -4.15 18.18 -4.01
C GLU A 347 -5.25 18.47 -2.95
N ASN A 348 -6.17 19.37 -3.28
CA ASN A 348 -7.30 19.80 -2.46
C ASN A 348 -8.63 19.15 -2.91
N ASN A 349 -8.55 18.09 -3.72
CA ASN A 349 -9.68 17.36 -4.30
C ASN A 349 -10.51 18.15 -5.32
N ARG A 350 -10.01 19.28 -5.84
CA ARG A 350 -10.76 20.05 -6.84
C ARG A 350 -10.64 19.40 -8.22
N PRO A 351 -11.75 19.20 -8.94
CA PRO A 351 -11.74 18.58 -10.25
C PRO A 351 -11.01 19.45 -11.29
N ARG A 352 -10.26 18.79 -12.16
CA ARG A 352 -9.68 19.35 -13.38
C ARG A 352 -10.56 18.92 -14.56
N GLY A 353 -10.71 19.79 -15.57
CA GLY A 353 -11.39 19.42 -16.82
C GLY A 353 -10.57 18.52 -17.76
N THR A 354 -9.42 18.03 -17.29
CA THR A 354 -8.42 17.25 -18.05
C THR A 354 -7.61 16.39 -17.09
N LEU A 355 -6.75 15.51 -17.62
CA LEU A 355 -5.67 14.86 -16.87
C LEU A 355 -4.48 15.81 -16.84
N ALA A 356 -4.00 16.18 -15.65
CA ALA A 356 -2.80 17.03 -15.56
C ALA A 356 -1.57 16.36 -16.20
N LEU A 357 -1.50 15.02 -16.18
CA LEU A 357 -0.47 14.24 -16.86
C LEU A 357 -0.83 13.85 -18.31
N GLY A 358 -1.91 14.38 -18.89
CA GLY A 358 -2.40 14.00 -20.22
C GLY A 358 -1.33 14.16 -21.31
N GLY A 359 -0.58 15.27 -21.30
CA GLY A 359 0.52 15.50 -22.25
C GLY A 359 1.66 14.49 -22.11
N LEU A 360 2.01 14.09 -20.88
CA LEU A 360 2.99 13.04 -20.59
C LEU A 360 2.52 11.68 -21.09
N LEU A 361 1.27 11.31 -20.77
CA LEU A 361 0.66 10.04 -21.12
C LEU A 361 0.23 9.96 -22.60
N GLY A 362 0.24 11.10 -23.30
CA GLY A 362 -0.20 11.27 -24.69
C GLY A 362 -1.67 10.99 -24.88
N VAL A 363 -2.49 11.54 -23.99
CA VAL A 363 -3.94 11.44 -24.05
C VAL A 363 -4.60 12.79 -23.81
N THR A 364 -5.72 13.02 -24.49
CA THR A 364 -6.63 14.13 -24.24
C THR A 364 -7.97 13.56 -23.78
N VAL A 365 -8.50 14.05 -22.66
CA VAL A 365 -9.84 13.64 -22.19
C VAL A 365 -10.90 14.28 -23.08
N THR A 366 -11.80 13.47 -23.62
CA THR A 366 -12.92 13.93 -24.45
C THR A 366 -14.26 13.90 -23.71
N ALA A 367 -14.38 13.07 -22.66
CA ALA A 367 -15.51 13.06 -21.74
C ALA A 367 -15.09 12.59 -20.34
N PRO A 368 -15.78 13.04 -19.27
CA PRO A 368 -15.51 12.57 -17.91
C PRO A 368 -15.75 11.06 -17.77
N SER A 369 -15.26 10.49 -16.65
CA SER A 369 -15.49 9.08 -16.33
C SER A 369 -16.98 8.75 -16.33
N ARG A 370 -17.35 7.64 -16.99
CA ARG A 370 -18.70 7.08 -16.99
C ARG A 370 -18.68 5.70 -16.34
N GLY A 371 -19.74 5.35 -15.61
CA GLY A 371 -19.90 4.04 -15.00
C GLY A 371 -20.91 4.06 -13.84
N PRO A 372 -21.20 2.90 -13.23
CA PRO A 372 -20.72 1.59 -13.66
C PRO A 372 -21.38 1.16 -14.98
N VAL A 373 -20.58 0.71 -15.94
CA VAL A 373 -21.04 0.06 -17.18
C VAL A 373 -21.02 -1.46 -17.01
N GLN A 374 -21.89 -2.14 -17.76
CA GLN A 374 -21.93 -3.61 -17.82
C GLN A 374 -21.38 -4.09 -19.17
N ASN A 375 -20.91 -5.33 -19.22
CA ASN A 375 -20.55 -6.03 -20.46
C ASN A 375 -19.57 -5.25 -21.36
N SER A 376 -18.56 -4.62 -20.74
CA SER A 376 -17.49 -3.90 -21.42
C SER A 376 -16.33 -4.82 -21.81
N TYR A 377 -15.71 -4.58 -22.97
CA TYR A 377 -14.56 -5.32 -23.48
C TYR A 377 -13.53 -4.39 -24.12
N VAL A 378 -12.29 -4.85 -24.19
CA VAL A 378 -11.21 -4.20 -24.94
C VAL A 378 -10.60 -5.21 -25.91
N ALA A 379 -10.36 -4.79 -27.15
CA ALA A 379 -9.85 -5.65 -28.21
C ALA A 379 -8.34 -5.49 -28.38
N LEU A 380 -7.64 -6.58 -28.69
CA LEU A 380 -6.22 -6.51 -29.03
C LEU A 380 -6.02 -5.77 -30.35
N ASN A 381 -4.98 -4.94 -30.43
CA ASN A 381 -4.69 -4.14 -31.61
C ASN A 381 -3.27 -4.38 -32.13
N GLY A 382 -3.14 -5.36 -33.01
CA GLY A 382 -1.86 -5.72 -33.61
C GLY A 382 -0.91 -6.43 -32.64
N ARG A 383 0.39 -6.34 -32.92
CA ARG A 383 1.45 -6.93 -32.09
C ARG A 383 2.10 -5.85 -31.25
N HIS A 384 2.10 -6.03 -29.94
CA HIS A 384 2.80 -5.17 -29.00
C HIS A 384 3.18 -5.98 -27.75
N PRO A 385 4.33 -5.77 -27.08
CA PRO A 385 4.70 -6.56 -25.91
C PRO A 385 3.68 -6.51 -24.76
N ILE A 386 2.96 -5.39 -24.62
CA ILE A 386 1.84 -5.27 -23.64
C ILE A 386 0.72 -6.29 -23.92
N ALA A 387 0.53 -6.66 -25.19
CA ALA A 387 -0.49 -7.59 -25.66
C ALA A 387 0.06 -9.02 -25.88
N GLU A 388 1.18 -9.40 -25.27
CA GLU A 388 1.69 -10.78 -25.29
C GLU A 388 0.94 -11.69 -24.31
N GLY A 389 0.83 -12.99 -24.65
CA GLY A 389 0.23 -14.01 -23.80
C GLY A 389 -1.29 -14.20 -23.99
N TYR A 390 -1.92 -13.47 -24.90
CA TYR A 390 -3.36 -13.58 -25.21
C TYR A 390 -3.63 -14.47 -26.44
N GLU A 391 -2.79 -15.47 -26.69
CA GLU A 391 -2.94 -16.32 -27.87
C GLU A 391 -4.33 -16.98 -27.92
N GLY A 392 -5.04 -16.78 -29.05
CA GLY A 392 -6.40 -17.28 -29.25
C GLY A 392 -7.51 -16.32 -28.84
N ALA A 393 -7.21 -15.18 -28.19
CA ALA A 393 -8.19 -14.15 -27.87
C ALA A 393 -8.11 -12.96 -28.84
N ALA A 394 -9.27 -12.42 -29.23
CA ALA A 394 -9.38 -11.16 -29.97
C ALA A 394 -9.73 -9.96 -29.05
N ARG A 395 -10.30 -10.24 -27.88
CA ARG A 395 -10.70 -9.27 -26.86
C ARG A 395 -10.66 -9.89 -25.47
N ILE A 396 -10.55 -9.03 -24.47
CA ILE A 396 -10.60 -9.37 -23.04
C ILE A 396 -11.65 -8.50 -22.35
N ILE A 397 -11.95 -8.82 -21.09
CA ILE A 397 -12.86 -8.03 -20.24
C ILE A 397 -12.34 -6.58 -20.14
N GLY A 398 -13.24 -5.60 -20.27
CA GLY A 398 -12.95 -4.17 -20.08
C GLY A 398 -13.25 -3.69 -18.65
N GLY A 399 -13.10 -2.39 -18.39
CA GLY A 399 -13.44 -1.79 -17.11
C GLY A 399 -14.94 -1.55 -16.92
N THR A 400 -15.33 -1.20 -15.70
CA THR A 400 -16.70 -0.76 -15.39
C THR A 400 -16.81 0.75 -15.24
N HIS A 401 -15.69 1.45 -15.05
CA HIS A 401 -15.60 2.90 -15.09
C HIS A 401 -14.58 3.29 -16.14
N LEU A 402 -15.01 4.08 -17.12
CA LEU A 402 -14.28 4.34 -18.35
C LEU A 402 -14.16 5.85 -18.57
N ILE A 403 -12.95 6.32 -18.85
CA ILE A 403 -12.68 7.70 -19.28
C ILE A 403 -12.56 7.71 -20.80
N ALA A 404 -13.33 8.56 -21.47
CA ALA A 404 -13.20 8.73 -22.90
C ALA A 404 -11.96 9.58 -23.20
N ILE A 405 -11.06 9.05 -24.03
CA ILE A 405 -9.81 9.71 -24.40
C ILE A 405 -9.54 9.62 -25.91
N GLU A 406 -8.78 10.59 -26.40
CA GLU A 406 -8.08 10.53 -27.68
C GLU A 406 -6.59 10.35 -27.42
N ALA A 407 -5.98 9.38 -28.12
CA ALA A 407 -4.54 9.16 -28.07
C ALA A 407 -3.81 10.16 -28.98
N ALA A 408 -2.64 10.62 -28.55
CA ALA A 408 -1.76 11.43 -29.37
C ALA A 408 -1.29 10.64 -30.61
N ALA A 409 -1.02 11.34 -31.71
CA ALA A 409 -0.68 10.73 -32.99
C ALA A 409 0.64 9.90 -32.96
N ASP A 410 1.52 10.22 -32.01
CA ASP A 410 2.80 9.54 -31.79
C ASP A 410 2.71 8.41 -30.74
N ALA A 411 1.51 8.11 -30.22
CA ALA A 411 1.29 7.06 -29.25
C ALA A 411 0.93 5.72 -29.89
N GLU A 412 1.38 4.64 -29.27
CA GLU A 412 0.96 3.28 -29.61
C GLU A 412 -0.32 2.93 -28.83
N VAL A 413 -1.22 2.18 -29.46
CA VAL A 413 -2.52 1.80 -28.86
C VAL A 413 -2.65 0.28 -28.88
N PRO A 414 -2.10 -0.45 -27.88
CA PRO A 414 -2.10 -1.92 -27.89
C PRO A 414 -3.48 -2.56 -27.75
N PHE A 415 -4.45 -1.81 -27.19
CA PHE A 415 -5.84 -2.24 -27.05
C PHE A 415 -6.80 -1.14 -27.50
N LEU A 416 -7.87 -1.54 -28.20
CA LEU A 416 -8.97 -0.67 -28.63
C LEU A 416 -10.20 -0.86 -27.75
N THR A 417 -11.02 0.18 -27.61
CA THR A 417 -12.31 0.06 -26.94
C THR A 417 -13.27 -0.72 -27.83
N VAL A 418 -14.00 -1.69 -27.26
CA VAL A 418 -15.15 -2.30 -27.95
C VAL A 418 -16.37 -1.45 -27.65
N PRO A 419 -17.08 -0.90 -28.66
CA PRO A 419 -18.29 -0.12 -28.44
C PRO A 419 -19.34 -0.89 -27.64
N ASP A 420 -20.14 -0.17 -26.84
CA ASP A 420 -21.13 -0.78 -25.95
C ASP A 420 -22.16 -1.62 -26.72
N PHE A 421 -22.50 -2.78 -26.14
CA PHE A 421 -23.56 -3.65 -26.63
C PHE A 421 -24.26 -4.33 -25.44
N PRO A 422 -25.55 -4.67 -25.58
CA PRO A 422 -26.33 -5.17 -24.44
C PRO A 422 -25.79 -6.52 -23.94
N ASP A 423 -25.99 -6.77 -22.65
CA ASP A 423 -25.66 -8.04 -21.98
C ASP A 423 -26.82 -9.05 -22.05
N LEU A 424 -28.03 -8.57 -22.35
CA LEU A 424 -29.25 -9.34 -22.64
C LEU A 424 -30.17 -8.57 -23.61
N PRO A 425 -31.02 -9.27 -24.39
CA PRO A 425 -31.19 -10.72 -24.46
C PRO A 425 -30.02 -11.43 -25.16
N MET A 426 -29.90 -12.75 -25.00
CA MET A 426 -28.73 -13.54 -25.45
C MET A 426 -28.44 -13.39 -26.94
N GLU A 427 -29.48 -13.20 -27.76
CA GLU A 427 -29.38 -12.99 -29.20
C GLU A 427 -28.71 -11.67 -29.58
N GLU A 428 -28.70 -10.69 -28.68
CA GLU A 428 -28.16 -9.33 -28.89
C GLU A 428 -26.79 -9.13 -28.24
N VAL A 429 -26.20 -10.16 -27.61
CA VAL A 429 -24.90 -10.10 -26.88
C VAL A 429 -23.70 -10.16 -27.84
N TYR A 430 -23.64 -9.22 -28.77
CA TYR A 430 -22.53 -9.08 -29.70
C TYR A 430 -22.31 -7.60 -30.10
N PRO A 431 -21.05 -7.19 -30.34
CA PRO A 431 -20.76 -5.82 -30.79
C PRO A 431 -21.24 -5.65 -32.23
N ARG A 432 -21.93 -4.52 -32.50
CA ARG A 432 -22.40 -4.16 -33.85
C ARG A 432 -21.37 -3.35 -34.64
N GLU A 433 -20.44 -2.74 -33.92
CA GLU A 433 -19.37 -1.91 -34.47
C GLU A 433 -18.01 -2.55 -34.20
N ALA A 434 -17.04 -2.26 -35.08
CA ALA A 434 -15.67 -2.70 -34.88
C ALA A 434 -15.04 -1.99 -33.66
N PRO A 435 -14.06 -2.60 -32.99
CA PRO A 435 -13.31 -1.92 -31.94
C PRO A 435 -12.66 -0.63 -32.46
N GLN A 436 -12.78 0.45 -31.69
CA GLN A 436 -12.32 1.78 -32.07
C GLN A 436 -11.96 2.61 -30.84
N GLY A 437 -11.12 3.63 -31.02
CA GLY A 437 -10.62 4.45 -29.90
C GLY A 437 -9.66 3.68 -28.99
N ALA A 438 -8.86 4.41 -28.22
CA ALA A 438 -7.81 3.79 -27.40
C ALA A 438 -8.34 3.30 -26.05
N ALA A 439 -8.01 2.04 -25.71
CA ALA A 439 -8.31 1.44 -24.41
C ALA A 439 -7.04 1.15 -23.58
N VAL A 440 -5.87 1.19 -24.20
CA VAL A 440 -4.55 1.27 -23.56
C VAL A 440 -3.67 2.13 -24.46
N VAL A 441 -2.93 3.08 -23.89
CA VAL A 441 -2.01 3.96 -24.61
C VAL A 441 -0.60 3.73 -24.10
N ALA A 442 0.37 3.59 -24.99
CA ALA A 442 1.77 3.38 -24.69
C ALA A 442 2.64 4.39 -25.46
N ARG A 443 3.64 4.96 -24.80
CA ARG A 443 4.59 5.91 -25.41
C ARG A 443 6.01 5.69 -24.93
N GLN A 444 6.96 5.88 -25.85
CA GLN A 444 8.36 5.99 -25.53
C GLN A 444 8.82 7.44 -25.69
N HIS A 445 9.52 7.95 -24.70
CA HIS A 445 9.96 9.34 -24.62
C HIS A 445 11.41 9.49 -25.12
N PRO A 446 11.83 10.67 -25.59
CA PRO A 446 13.20 10.89 -26.09
C PRO A 446 14.31 10.54 -25.10
N GLY A 447 14.06 10.70 -23.79
CA GLY A 447 14.99 10.33 -22.71
C GLY A 447 15.08 8.82 -22.42
N GLY A 448 14.35 7.99 -23.17
CA GLY A 448 14.29 6.53 -22.98
C GLY A 448 13.20 6.06 -22.01
N GLY A 449 12.58 6.99 -21.27
CA GLY A 449 11.45 6.72 -20.38
C GLY A 449 10.23 6.22 -21.15
N ARG A 450 9.37 5.43 -20.50
CA ARG A 450 8.17 4.85 -21.10
C ARG A 450 6.94 5.16 -20.27
N THR A 451 5.83 5.43 -20.93
CA THR A 451 4.55 5.65 -20.25
C THR A 451 3.48 4.73 -20.78
N VAL A 452 2.71 4.12 -19.88
CA VAL A 452 1.48 3.38 -20.21
C VAL A 452 0.32 4.03 -19.48
N TYR A 453 -0.80 4.22 -20.17
CA TYR A 453 -2.05 4.70 -19.58
C TYR A 453 -3.21 3.77 -19.90
N ILE A 454 -3.96 3.38 -18.88
CA ILE A 454 -5.15 2.53 -18.96
C ILE A 454 -6.36 3.37 -18.49
N PRO A 455 -7.19 3.94 -19.39
CA PRO A 455 -8.26 4.90 -19.06
C PRO A 455 -9.50 4.28 -18.39
N TRP A 456 -9.32 3.24 -17.58
CA TRP A 456 -10.38 2.54 -16.87
C TRP A 456 -9.88 1.88 -15.59
N ASN A 457 -10.80 1.55 -14.69
CA ASN A 457 -10.55 1.03 -13.33
C ASN A 457 -10.03 -0.42 -13.29
N ILE A 458 -8.98 -0.73 -14.06
CA ILE A 458 -8.41 -2.09 -14.18
C ILE A 458 -7.97 -2.68 -12.84
N GLY A 459 -7.38 -1.86 -11.97
CA GLY A 459 -6.92 -2.31 -10.66
C GLY A 459 -8.12 -2.70 -9.79
N GLY A 460 -9.12 -1.83 -9.71
CA GLY A 460 -10.34 -2.07 -8.92
C GLY A 460 -11.09 -3.32 -9.38
N ILE A 461 -11.22 -3.52 -10.69
CA ILE A 461 -11.89 -4.72 -11.23
C ILE A 461 -11.07 -5.98 -11.01
N PHE A 462 -9.75 -5.94 -11.22
CA PHE A 462 -8.93 -7.10 -10.91
C PHE A 462 -9.04 -7.48 -9.42
N TRP A 463 -9.02 -6.51 -8.52
CA TRP A 463 -9.22 -6.73 -7.07
C TRP A 463 -10.58 -7.36 -6.74
N GLU A 464 -11.63 -6.98 -7.47
CA GLU A 464 -12.99 -7.46 -7.23
C GLU A 464 -13.25 -8.87 -7.80
N VAL A 465 -12.82 -9.13 -9.04
CA VAL A 465 -13.23 -10.34 -9.79
C VAL A 465 -12.09 -11.27 -10.19
N LEU A 466 -10.83 -10.92 -9.91
CA LEU A 466 -9.63 -11.72 -10.21
C LEU A 466 -9.50 -12.11 -11.69
N ALA A 467 -9.84 -11.19 -12.59
CA ALA A 467 -9.71 -11.40 -14.03
C ALA A 467 -8.23 -11.62 -14.41
N ALA A 468 -7.87 -12.85 -14.79
CA ALA A 468 -6.49 -13.22 -15.13
C ALA A 468 -5.90 -12.38 -16.28
N ASP A 469 -6.74 -11.96 -17.23
CA ASP A 469 -6.32 -11.06 -18.30
C ASP A 469 -5.94 -9.66 -17.79
N HIS A 470 -6.58 -9.17 -16.70
CA HIS A 470 -6.22 -7.88 -16.10
C HIS A 470 -4.89 -7.98 -15.34
N GLN A 471 -4.67 -9.06 -14.58
CA GLN A 471 -3.37 -9.35 -13.98
C GLN A 471 -2.27 -9.31 -15.04
N ARG A 472 -2.46 -10.03 -16.15
CA ARG A 472 -1.50 -10.08 -17.26
C ARG A 472 -1.27 -8.71 -17.89
N LEU A 473 -2.32 -7.94 -18.14
CA LEU A 473 -2.21 -6.60 -18.70
C LEU A 473 -1.40 -5.66 -17.80
N ILE A 474 -1.68 -5.67 -16.49
CA ILE A 474 -0.92 -4.91 -15.50
C ILE A 474 0.56 -5.33 -15.54
N ALA A 475 0.83 -6.63 -15.51
CA ALA A 475 2.19 -7.17 -15.52
C ALA A 475 2.97 -6.79 -16.78
N ASN A 476 2.35 -6.94 -17.95
CA ASN A 476 2.97 -6.62 -19.23
C ASN A 476 3.19 -5.11 -19.39
N ALA A 477 2.28 -4.26 -18.91
CA ALA A 477 2.46 -2.81 -18.89
C ALA A 477 3.70 -2.44 -18.06
N VAL A 478 3.86 -3.03 -16.88
CA VAL A 478 5.02 -2.79 -16.01
C VAL A 478 6.32 -3.32 -16.62
N ARG A 479 6.33 -4.55 -17.16
CA ARG A 479 7.49 -5.13 -17.85
C ARG A 479 7.91 -4.33 -19.08
N TRP A 480 6.95 -3.86 -19.87
CA TRP A 480 7.26 -3.00 -21.01
C TRP A 480 7.79 -1.64 -20.55
N ALA A 481 7.22 -1.05 -19.50
CA ALA A 481 7.67 0.21 -18.92
C ALA A 481 9.09 0.14 -18.33
N LEU A 482 9.52 -1.01 -17.80
CA LEU A 482 10.90 -1.22 -17.33
C LEU A 482 11.95 -0.98 -18.44
N GLY A 483 11.60 -1.21 -19.70
CA GLY A 483 12.50 -0.99 -20.84
C GLY A 483 13.69 -1.95 -20.93
N LYS A 484 13.82 -2.89 -19.99
CA LYS A 484 14.86 -3.91 -19.92
C LYS A 484 14.32 -5.18 -19.26
N ARG A 485 15.11 -6.26 -19.31
CA ARG A 485 14.88 -7.44 -18.46
C ARG A 485 15.07 -7.06 -16.99
N PRO A 486 14.18 -7.47 -16.06
CA PRO A 486 14.33 -7.18 -14.64
C PRO A 486 15.66 -7.67 -14.06
N ASP A 487 16.21 -6.92 -13.10
CA ASP A 487 17.45 -7.33 -12.44
C ASP A 487 17.27 -8.59 -11.59
N VAL A 488 16.05 -8.84 -11.10
CA VAL A 488 15.67 -10.07 -10.39
C VAL A 488 14.40 -10.65 -10.98
N GLU A 489 14.43 -11.94 -11.30
CA GLU A 489 13.27 -12.71 -11.74
C GLU A 489 13.11 -13.93 -10.85
N VAL A 490 11.88 -14.22 -10.42
CA VAL A 490 11.55 -15.39 -9.61
C VAL A 490 10.56 -16.26 -10.38
N THR A 491 10.93 -17.51 -10.64
CA THR A 491 10.10 -18.47 -11.36
C THR A 491 9.80 -19.70 -10.52
N GLY A 492 8.66 -20.35 -10.80
CA GLY A 492 8.14 -21.48 -10.03
C GLY A 492 6.63 -21.36 -9.80
N ARG A 493 6.01 -22.45 -9.34
CA ARG A 493 4.56 -22.51 -9.09
C ARG A 493 4.26 -22.18 -7.63
N ALA A 494 4.07 -20.89 -7.36
CA ALA A 494 3.78 -20.34 -6.03
C ALA A 494 3.24 -18.92 -6.18
N VAL A 495 2.51 -18.41 -5.19
CA VAL A 495 2.32 -16.97 -5.02
C VAL A 495 3.26 -16.48 -3.93
N LEU A 496 4.12 -15.53 -4.24
CA LEU A 496 5.18 -15.06 -3.34
C LEU A 496 5.17 -13.53 -3.24
N ASP A 497 5.20 -12.98 -2.03
CA ASP A 497 5.66 -11.59 -1.85
C ASP A 497 7.19 -11.59 -1.80
N VAL A 498 7.79 -10.78 -2.67
CA VAL A 498 9.24 -10.78 -2.90
C VAL A 498 9.83 -9.47 -2.37
N ALA A 499 10.64 -9.56 -1.32
CA ALA A 499 11.42 -8.42 -0.82
C ALA A 499 12.82 -8.46 -1.44
N LEU A 500 13.15 -7.44 -2.22
CA LEU A 500 14.48 -7.26 -2.81
C LEU A 500 15.27 -6.22 -2.05
N ARG A 501 16.43 -6.61 -1.52
CA ARG A 501 17.28 -5.76 -0.69
C ARG A 501 18.73 -5.82 -1.16
N GLU A 502 19.40 -4.68 -1.22
CA GLU A 502 20.81 -4.54 -1.53
C GLU A 502 21.64 -4.52 -0.25
N ALA A 503 22.72 -5.29 -0.26
CA ALA A 503 23.78 -5.27 0.73
C ALA A 503 25.02 -4.56 0.14
N LYS A 504 25.97 -4.17 0.98
CA LYS A 504 27.23 -3.54 0.52
C LYS A 504 27.96 -4.40 -0.54
N ASP A 505 27.98 -5.71 -0.34
CA ASP A 505 28.72 -6.67 -1.15
C ASP A 505 27.81 -7.75 -1.75
N GLY A 506 26.51 -7.46 -1.94
CA GLY A 506 25.54 -8.49 -2.31
C GLY A 506 24.10 -8.02 -2.47
N LEU A 507 23.19 -8.98 -2.58
CA LEU A 507 21.75 -8.76 -2.45
C LEU A 507 21.10 -9.84 -1.60
N VAL A 508 19.89 -9.55 -1.13
CA VAL A 508 19.01 -10.49 -0.46
C VAL A 508 17.67 -10.49 -1.16
N VAL A 509 17.20 -11.68 -1.53
CA VAL A 509 15.85 -11.92 -2.06
C VAL A 509 15.09 -12.75 -1.03
N ALA A 510 14.18 -12.11 -0.28
CA ALA A 510 13.29 -12.83 0.61
C ALA A 510 11.99 -13.17 -0.12
N LEU A 511 11.56 -14.43 0.03
CA LEU A 511 10.44 -15.04 -0.66
C LEU A 511 9.43 -15.50 0.39
N GLN A 512 8.40 -14.70 0.65
CA GLN A 512 7.30 -15.07 1.54
C GLN A 512 6.28 -15.90 0.77
N ASN A 513 6.01 -17.13 1.22
CA ASN A 513 4.99 -17.98 0.64
C ASN A 513 3.59 -17.52 1.05
N LEU A 514 2.79 -17.16 0.05
CA LEU A 514 1.39 -16.77 0.18
C LEU A 514 0.43 -17.80 -0.45
N THR A 515 0.97 -18.90 -0.97
CA THR A 515 0.19 -19.94 -1.64
C THR A 515 -0.79 -20.56 -0.66
N ASN A 516 -2.08 -20.35 -0.91
CA ASN A 516 -3.16 -20.86 -0.09
C ASN A 516 -4.43 -20.98 -0.93
N PRO A 517 -5.24 -22.06 -0.80
CA PRO A 517 -6.53 -22.19 -1.48
C PRO A 517 -7.49 -21.00 -1.25
N MET A 518 -7.33 -20.28 -0.14
CA MET A 518 -8.11 -19.09 0.22
C MET A 518 -7.21 -17.87 0.46
N MET A 519 -6.17 -17.66 -0.38
CA MET A 519 -5.19 -16.56 -0.25
C MET A 519 -5.81 -15.16 -0.09
N MET A 520 -7.00 -14.93 -0.68
CA MET A 520 -7.76 -13.69 -0.58
C MET A 520 -8.44 -13.47 0.79
N LYS A 521 -8.08 -14.28 1.79
CA LYS A 521 -8.55 -14.17 3.15
C LYS A 521 -7.43 -14.52 4.11
N GLY A 522 -7.24 -13.70 5.15
CA GLY A 522 -6.15 -13.91 6.07
C GLY A 522 -6.19 -15.17 6.95
N PRO A 523 -7.36 -15.72 7.37
CA PRO A 523 -7.39 -16.96 8.15
C PRO A 523 -6.71 -18.12 7.44
N THR A 524 -5.59 -18.57 8.00
CA THR A 524 -4.76 -19.64 7.43
C THR A 524 -4.77 -20.85 8.36
N ARG A 525 -5.35 -21.97 7.92
CA ARG A 525 -5.50 -23.16 8.78
C ARG A 525 -4.26 -24.04 8.79
N GLU A 526 -3.60 -24.13 7.64
CA GLU A 526 -2.43 -24.96 7.39
C GLU A 526 -1.47 -24.17 6.49
N ILE A 527 -0.18 -24.48 6.59
CA ILE A 527 0.83 -24.01 5.65
C ILE A 527 0.82 -24.96 4.45
N TYR A 528 0.86 -24.39 3.24
CA TYR A 528 0.95 -25.14 2.00
C TYR A 528 2.35 -24.93 1.41
N PRO A 529 3.32 -25.81 1.72
CA PRO A 529 4.67 -25.70 1.19
C PRO A 529 4.66 -25.68 -0.33
N VAL A 530 5.51 -24.84 -0.90
CA VAL A 530 5.75 -24.80 -2.34
C VAL A 530 7.09 -25.45 -2.66
N GLY A 531 7.14 -26.15 -3.80
CA GLY A 531 8.35 -26.82 -4.26
C GLY A 531 9.37 -25.84 -4.86
N ARG A 532 10.24 -26.38 -5.73
CA ARG A 532 11.36 -25.66 -6.33
C ARG A 532 10.97 -24.31 -6.94
N GLN A 533 11.66 -23.26 -6.51
CA GLN A 533 11.70 -21.96 -7.16
C GLN A 533 13.09 -21.70 -7.75
N GLU A 534 13.19 -20.83 -8.76
CA GLU A 534 14.46 -20.36 -9.31
C GLU A 534 14.51 -18.83 -9.25
N VAL A 535 15.54 -18.30 -8.60
CA VAL A 535 15.83 -16.86 -8.49
C VAL A 535 16.94 -16.53 -9.47
N SER A 536 16.66 -15.73 -10.50
CA SER A 536 17.65 -15.26 -11.47
C SER A 536 17.99 -13.80 -11.23
N VAL A 537 19.27 -13.51 -10.96
CA VAL A 537 19.75 -12.17 -10.64
C VAL A 537 20.83 -11.71 -11.61
N ALA A 538 20.70 -10.50 -12.13
CA ALA A 538 21.73 -9.85 -12.92
C ALA A 538 23.00 -9.63 -12.08
N ILE A 539 24.16 -9.99 -12.64
CA ILE A 539 25.44 -9.70 -11.99
C ILE A 539 25.79 -8.23 -12.25
N PRO A 540 26.00 -7.40 -11.21
CA PRO A 540 26.34 -6.00 -11.39
C PRO A 540 27.62 -5.82 -12.21
N ALA A 541 27.71 -4.73 -12.97
CA ALA A 541 28.89 -4.43 -13.78
C ALA A 541 30.16 -4.35 -12.89
N GLY A 542 31.22 -5.03 -13.32
CA GLY A 542 32.49 -5.05 -12.59
C GLY A 542 32.52 -5.95 -11.35
N ARG A 543 31.47 -6.75 -11.11
CA ARG A 543 31.41 -7.75 -10.04
C ARG A 543 31.40 -9.17 -10.59
N SER A 544 31.76 -10.14 -9.76
CA SER A 544 31.53 -11.57 -10.04
C SER A 544 30.77 -12.25 -8.91
N PHE A 545 30.03 -13.32 -9.25
CA PHE A 545 29.32 -14.15 -8.27
C PHE A 545 30.32 -14.87 -7.35
N ALA A 546 30.10 -14.76 -6.04
CA ALA A 546 30.90 -15.42 -5.01
C ALA A 546 30.16 -16.64 -4.42
N GLU A 547 29.02 -16.39 -3.78
CA GLU A 547 28.21 -17.42 -3.11
C GLU A 547 26.73 -17.01 -3.08
N ALA A 548 25.84 -18.00 -3.05
CA ALA A 548 24.44 -17.83 -2.66
C ALA A 548 24.14 -18.72 -1.45
N ARG A 549 23.49 -18.17 -0.41
CA ARG A 549 23.11 -18.90 0.81
C ARG A 549 21.61 -18.78 1.07
N LEU A 550 20.99 -19.88 1.45
CA LEU A 550 19.63 -19.93 1.99
C LEU A 550 19.69 -19.64 3.49
N LEU A 551 19.13 -18.52 3.93
CA LEU A 551 19.27 -18.06 5.31
C LEU A 551 18.38 -18.83 6.28
N VAL A 552 17.19 -19.27 5.85
CA VAL A 552 16.26 -20.02 6.69
C VAL A 552 16.66 -21.49 6.76
N ALA A 553 16.96 -22.11 5.61
CA ALA A 553 17.51 -23.47 5.58
C ALA A 553 18.93 -23.57 6.18
N GLY A 554 19.69 -22.47 6.20
CA GLY A 554 21.01 -22.38 6.80
C GLY A 554 22.15 -22.94 5.94
N GLU A 555 21.89 -23.27 4.67
CA GLU A 555 22.79 -23.97 3.76
C GLU A 555 23.21 -23.12 2.55
N THR A 556 24.32 -23.49 1.90
CA THR A 556 24.74 -22.91 0.61
C THR A 556 23.78 -23.38 -0.49
N ALA A 557 23.27 -22.44 -1.29
CA ALA A 557 22.32 -22.73 -2.34
C ALA A 557 23.03 -23.25 -3.61
N GLU A 558 22.37 -24.15 -4.34
CA GLU A 558 22.79 -24.50 -5.70
C GLU A 558 22.65 -23.26 -6.60
N ALA A 559 23.75 -22.85 -7.23
CA ALA A 559 23.78 -21.68 -8.10
C ALA A 559 24.60 -21.93 -9.37
N ARG A 560 24.15 -21.36 -10.49
CA ARG A 560 24.83 -21.39 -11.79
C ARG A 560 24.92 -20.00 -12.40
N VAL A 561 26.06 -19.66 -12.98
CA VAL A 561 26.24 -18.40 -13.72
C VAL A 561 26.06 -18.67 -15.21
N GLU A 562 25.15 -17.93 -15.84
CA GLU A 562 24.90 -18.00 -17.27
C GLU A 562 24.43 -16.66 -17.83
N ALA A 563 24.93 -16.28 -19.00
CA ALA A 563 24.53 -15.06 -19.71
C ALA A 563 24.53 -13.77 -18.82
N GLY A 564 25.54 -13.61 -17.97
CA GLY A 564 25.67 -12.43 -17.09
C GLY A 564 24.71 -12.41 -15.90
N ARG A 565 24.09 -13.54 -15.57
CA ARG A 565 23.17 -13.71 -14.43
C ARG A 565 23.58 -14.89 -13.57
N VAL A 566 23.30 -14.83 -12.29
CA VAL A 566 23.30 -16.01 -11.41
C VAL A 566 21.88 -16.54 -11.29
N ARG A 567 21.70 -17.85 -11.46
CA ARG A 567 20.45 -18.55 -11.16
C ARG A 567 20.65 -19.38 -9.91
N VAL A 568 19.87 -19.11 -8.89
CA VAL A 568 19.89 -19.78 -7.59
C VAL A 568 18.65 -20.65 -7.45
N THR A 569 18.84 -21.91 -7.07
CA THR A 569 17.76 -22.84 -6.74
C THR A 569 17.31 -22.63 -5.30
N VAL A 570 16.00 -22.49 -5.08
CA VAL A 570 15.36 -22.62 -3.75
C VAL A 570 14.54 -23.91 -3.76
N PRO A 571 14.96 -25.00 -3.07
CA PRO A 571 14.33 -26.31 -3.20
C PRO A 571 12.85 -26.37 -2.78
N GLY A 572 12.48 -25.60 -1.77
CA GLY A 572 11.11 -25.46 -1.30
C GLY A 572 10.97 -24.34 -0.28
N ILE A 573 9.75 -23.88 -0.06
CA ILE A 573 9.43 -22.80 0.87
C ILE A 573 8.18 -23.18 1.64
N ASP A 574 8.28 -23.31 2.96
CA ASP A 574 7.13 -23.47 3.84
C ASP A 574 6.44 -22.12 4.06
N LEU A 575 7.06 -21.27 4.87
CA LEU A 575 6.59 -19.91 5.18
C LEU A 575 7.40 -18.86 4.43
N VAL A 576 8.72 -18.92 4.56
CA VAL A 576 9.63 -17.92 4.00
C VAL A 576 11.00 -18.53 3.80
N GLU A 577 11.71 -18.08 2.76
CA GLU A 577 13.14 -18.31 2.57
C GLU A 577 13.78 -16.99 2.14
N ALA A 578 15.04 -16.76 2.49
CA ALA A 578 15.82 -15.63 2.03
C ALA A 578 17.13 -16.09 1.39
N VAL A 579 17.33 -15.68 0.14
CA VAL A 579 18.53 -15.98 -0.62
C VAL A 579 19.50 -14.80 -0.49
N HIS A 580 20.61 -14.99 0.20
CA HIS A 580 21.69 -13.99 0.29
C HIS A 580 22.75 -14.31 -0.77
N ILE A 581 22.88 -13.44 -1.76
CA ILE A 581 23.84 -13.56 -2.86
C ILE A 581 24.95 -12.55 -2.61
N THR A 582 26.20 -13.00 -2.69
CA THR A 582 27.39 -12.18 -2.47
C THR A 582 28.21 -12.05 -3.74
N TRP A 583 28.83 -10.88 -3.88
CA TRP A 583 29.66 -10.49 -5.01
C TRP A 583 31.13 -10.33 -4.57
N THR A 584 32.08 -10.65 -5.45
CA THR A 584 33.49 -10.22 -5.32
C THR A 584 33.75 -9.02 -6.21
#